data_AF-A0A7K2ZXW8-F1
#
_entry.id   AF-A0A7K2ZXW8-F1
#
_cell.length_a   1.000
_cell.length_b   1.000
_cell.length_c   1.000
_cell.angle_alpha   90.00
_cell.angle_beta   90.00
_cell.angle_gamma   90.00
#
_symmetry.space_group_name_H-M   'P 1'
#
loop_
_entity.id
_entity.type
_entity.pdbx_description
1 polymer ?
#
loop_
_entity_poly.entity_id
_entity_poly.type
_entity_poly.pdbx_seq_one_letter_code
_entity_poly.pdbx_strand_id
1 'polypeptide(L)'
;MTTHVHLSEGDLTALIGDELHAEVVAYFVERTGAAPDFVTRQVTECLRYLYLVSRHRDRLGGLFLPVEQDIDEIWHYLILQTREYRTLCEQRLPGGYFIEHRSIAYEAYQQEPGRERAIDEALRWIPLYVREFGPFDEGALPHWTIVRFLHEELGMPLADIAALDAAETP
;
A
#
# COMPACT_ATOMS: atom_id res chain seq x y z
N MET A 1 17.31 15.43 16.60
CA MET A 1 16.95 14.12 16.04
C MET A 1 15.68 13.65 16.72
N THR A 2 14.52 13.93 16.13
CA THR A 2 13.26 13.29 16.55
C THR A 2 13.26 11.89 15.97
N THR A 3 13.34 10.87 16.82
CA THR A 3 13.15 9.47 16.42
C THR A 3 11.75 9.36 15.84
N HIS A 4 11.64 9.20 14.52
CA HIS A 4 10.36 8.92 13.90
C HIS A 4 9.94 7.52 14.33
N VAL A 5 8.80 7.40 15.01
CA VAL A 5 8.25 6.10 15.40
C VAL A 5 7.49 5.56 14.20
N HIS A 6 7.87 4.37 13.73
CA HIS A 6 7.17 3.68 12.65
C HIS A 6 5.83 3.14 13.14
N LEU A 7 4.82 3.15 12.26
CA LEU A 7 3.53 2.53 12.54
C LEU A 7 3.68 1.02 12.57
N SER A 8 3.24 0.43 13.68
CA SER A 8 3.18 -1.02 13.85
C SER A 8 1.98 -1.62 13.12
N GLU A 9 1.98 -2.94 12.97
CA GLU A 9 0.82 -3.67 12.44
C GLU A 9 -0.42 -3.44 13.32
N GLY A 10 -0.27 -3.35 14.64
CA GLY A 10 -1.36 -3.04 15.55
C GLY A 10 -1.96 -1.64 15.35
N ASP A 11 -1.12 -0.64 15.04
CA ASP A 11 -1.60 0.71 14.71
C ASP A 11 -2.44 0.69 13.42
N LEU A 12 -2.04 -0.13 12.44
CA LEU A 12 -2.77 -0.30 11.19
C LEU A 12 -4.09 -1.05 11.41
N THR A 13 -4.08 -2.16 12.15
CA THR A 13 -5.29 -2.90 12.50
C THR A 13 -6.31 -2.00 13.21
N ALA A 14 -5.86 -1.12 14.10
CA ALA A 14 -6.72 -0.16 14.80
C ALA A 14 -7.45 0.81 13.85
N LEU A 15 -6.94 1.05 12.63
CA LEU A 15 -7.62 1.88 11.62
C LEU A 15 -8.94 1.28 11.17
N ILE A 16 -9.07 -0.03 11.07
CA ILE A 16 -10.35 -0.69 10.72
C ILE A 16 -11.04 -1.29 11.95
N GLY A 17 -10.29 -1.54 13.02
CA GLY A 17 -10.76 -2.18 14.25
C GLY A 17 -10.70 -3.70 14.16
N ASP A 18 -10.50 -4.36 15.31
CA ASP A 18 -10.22 -5.80 15.39
C ASP A 18 -11.33 -6.67 14.77
N GLU A 19 -12.59 -6.26 14.92
CA GLU A 19 -13.75 -7.00 14.39
C GLU A 19 -13.74 -7.04 12.86
N LEU A 20 -13.66 -5.87 12.20
CA LEU A 20 -13.60 -5.79 10.75
C LEU A 20 -12.30 -6.41 10.21
N HIS A 21 -11.18 -6.24 10.91
CA HIS A 21 -9.93 -6.90 10.54
C HIS A 21 -10.08 -8.43 10.52
N ALA A 22 -10.62 -9.02 11.59
CA ALA A 22 -10.84 -10.46 11.67
C ALA A 22 -11.82 -10.97 10.60
N GLU A 23 -12.87 -10.20 10.31
CA GLU A 23 -13.84 -10.52 9.25
C GLU A 23 -13.17 -10.56 7.87
N VAL A 24 -12.40 -9.53 7.51
CA VAL A 24 -11.69 -9.45 6.22
C VAL A 24 -10.73 -10.62 6.08
N VAL A 25 -9.93 -10.90 7.12
CA VAL A 25 -8.98 -12.02 7.10
C VAL A 25 -9.71 -13.35 6.92
N ALA A 26 -10.77 -13.60 7.68
CA ALA A 26 -11.55 -14.84 7.58
C ALA A 26 -12.16 -15.01 6.18
N TYR A 27 -12.74 -13.95 5.62
CA TYR A 27 -13.31 -13.95 4.27
C TYR A 27 -12.27 -14.33 3.21
N PHE A 28 -11.09 -13.71 3.24
CA PHE A 28 -10.05 -13.97 2.23
C PHE A 28 -9.36 -15.33 2.43
N VAL A 29 -9.19 -15.80 3.67
CA VAL A 29 -8.73 -17.17 3.94
C VAL A 29 -9.69 -18.20 3.34
N GLU A 30 -10.99 -18.04 3.55
CA GLU A 30 -12.00 -18.95 2.99
C GLU A 30 -12.04 -18.88 1.46
N ARG A 31 -12.02 -17.67 0.90
CA ARG A 31 -12.12 -17.43 -0.55
C ARG A 31 -10.92 -17.94 -1.33
N THR A 32 -9.71 -17.76 -0.80
CA THR A 32 -8.46 -18.05 -1.52
C THR A 32 -7.84 -19.39 -1.14
N GLY A 33 -8.15 -19.91 0.06
CA GLY A 33 -7.48 -21.07 0.64
C GLY A 33 -6.03 -20.80 1.09
N ALA A 34 -5.59 -19.54 1.09
CA ALA A 34 -4.25 -19.16 1.53
C ALA A 34 -4.10 -19.27 3.07
N ALA A 35 -2.84 -19.30 3.53
CA ALA A 35 -2.56 -19.35 4.96
C ALA A 35 -3.03 -18.07 5.67
N PRO A 36 -3.59 -18.16 6.91
CA PRO A 36 -4.06 -17.00 7.65
C PRO A 36 -3.02 -15.88 7.84
N ASP A 37 -1.76 -16.23 8.10
CA ASP A 37 -0.68 -15.25 8.27
C ASP A 37 -0.38 -14.50 6.96
N PHE A 38 -0.48 -15.20 5.83
CA PHE A 38 -0.30 -14.58 4.51
C PHE A 38 -1.43 -13.60 4.20
N VAL A 39 -2.69 -13.99 4.45
CA VAL A 39 -3.83 -13.09 4.26
C VAL A 39 -3.77 -11.90 5.22
N THR A 40 -3.37 -12.13 6.48
CA THR A 40 -3.17 -11.05 7.45
C THR A 40 -2.12 -10.06 6.97
N ARG A 41 -1.05 -10.54 6.34
CA ARG A 41 -0.06 -9.67 5.71
C ARG A 41 -0.64 -8.89 4.54
N GLN A 42 -1.44 -9.51 3.67
CA GLN A 42 -2.13 -8.82 2.58
C GLN A 42 -3.03 -7.68 3.10
N VAL A 43 -3.79 -7.92 4.16
CA VAL A 43 -4.61 -6.87 4.80
C VAL A 43 -3.73 -5.74 5.34
N THR A 44 -2.62 -6.08 5.99
CA THR A 44 -1.64 -5.09 6.48
C THR A 44 -1.08 -4.23 5.35
N GLU A 45 -0.67 -4.83 4.24
CA GLU A 45 -0.14 -4.09 3.09
C GLU A 45 -1.20 -3.23 2.39
N CYS A 46 -2.45 -3.70 2.35
CA CYS A 46 -3.59 -2.91 1.89
C CYS A 46 -3.78 -1.65 2.76
N LEU A 47 -3.68 -1.78 4.09
CA LEU A 47 -3.80 -0.64 5.00
C LEU A 47 -2.61 0.32 4.88
N ARG A 48 -1.39 -0.19 4.66
CA ARG A 48 -0.21 0.64 4.36
C ARG A 48 -0.40 1.44 3.08
N TYR A 49 -0.90 0.80 2.02
CA TYR A 49 -1.26 1.47 0.76
C TYR A 49 -2.25 2.62 1.00
N LEU A 50 -3.38 2.35 1.66
CA LEU A 50 -4.41 3.37 1.93
C LEU A 50 -3.88 4.51 2.79
N TYR A 51 -3.04 4.19 3.79
CA TYR A 51 -2.38 5.18 4.63
C TYR A 51 -1.48 6.10 3.81
N LEU A 52 -0.63 5.55 2.93
CA LEU A 52 0.25 6.35 2.08
C LEU A 52 -0.52 7.28 1.16
N VAL A 53 -1.51 6.74 0.44
CA VAL A 53 -2.34 7.52 -0.47
C VAL A 53 -3.05 8.63 0.29
N SER A 54 -3.62 8.34 1.47
CA SER A 54 -4.27 9.33 2.32
C SER A 54 -3.33 10.43 2.80
N ARG A 55 -2.16 10.06 3.32
CA ARG A 55 -1.21 11.01 3.92
C ARG A 55 -0.53 11.90 2.88
N HIS A 56 -0.27 11.35 1.70
CA HIS A 56 0.55 11.99 0.67
C HIS A 56 -0.27 12.27 -0.59
N ARG A 57 -1.49 12.79 -0.44
CA ARG A 57 -2.41 13.08 -1.54
C ARG A 57 -1.79 13.93 -2.66
N ASP A 58 -0.98 14.91 -2.30
CA ASP A 58 -0.29 15.80 -3.23
C ASP A 58 0.77 15.07 -4.07
N ARG A 59 1.37 14.03 -3.50
CA ARG A 59 2.42 13.23 -4.15
C ARG A 59 1.90 11.93 -4.77
N LEU A 60 0.85 11.34 -4.24
CA LEU A 60 0.34 10.01 -4.62
C LEU A 60 -1.10 10.07 -5.15
N GLY A 61 -1.77 11.21 -5.07
CA GLY A 61 -3.14 11.37 -5.53
C GLY A 61 -3.27 11.16 -7.03
N GLY A 62 -4.10 10.21 -7.43
CA GLY A 62 -4.31 9.86 -8.84
C GLY A 62 -3.21 8.99 -9.46
N LEU A 63 -2.23 8.55 -8.67
CA LEU A 63 -1.22 7.60 -9.09
C LEU A 63 -1.71 6.18 -8.84
N PHE A 64 -1.50 5.33 -9.83
CA PHE A 64 -1.64 3.89 -9.66
C PHE A 64 -0.39 3.38 -8.95
N LEU A 65 -0.49 3.03 -7.67
CA LEU A 65 0.59 2.25 -7.06
C LEU A 65 0.43 0.80 -7.54
N PRO A 66 1.48 0.20 -8.13
CA PRO A 66 1.42 -1.18 -8.59
C PRO A 66 1.44 -2.12 -7.40
N VAL A 67 0.27 -2.27 -6.77
CA VAL A 67 -0.04 -3.32 -5.81
C VAL A 67 -0.46 -4.58 -6.56
N GLU A 68 -0.21 -5.72 -5.96
CA GLU A 68 -0.71 -6.99 -6.50
C GLU A 68 -2.23 -7.04 -6.47
N GLN A 69 -2.82 -7.79 -7.41
CA GLN A 69 -4.28 -7.88 -7.56
C GLN A 69 -4.98 -8.24 -6.23
N ASP A 70 -4.40 -9.14 -5.45
CA ASP A 70 -4.98 -9.57 -4.17
C ASP A 70 -5.15 -8.41 -3.17
N ILE A 71 -4.26 -7.42 -3.19
CA ILE A 71 -4.35 -6.21 -2.35
C ILE A 71 -5.49 -5.32 -2.83
N ASP A 72 -5.68 -5.20 -4.15
CA ASP A 72 -6.80 -4.46 -4.74
C ASP A 72 -8.14 -5.13 -4.41
N GLU A 73 -8.22 -6.46 -4.42
CA GLU A 73 -9.42 -7.20 -4.02
C GLU A 73 -9.79 -6.96 -2.54
N ILE A 74 -8.81 -6.91 -1.64
CA ILE A 74 -9.05 -6.53 -0.24
C ILE A 74 -9.58 -5.10 -0.15
N TRP A 75 -9.03 -4.18 -0.92
CA TRP A 75 -9.53 -2.81 -0.95
C TRP A 75 -10.97 -2.74 -1.49
N HIS A 76 -11.31 -3.50 -2.54
CA HIS A 76 -12.69 -3.62 -3.01
C HIS A 76 -13.63 -4.14 -1.93
N TYR A 77 -13.20 -5.16 -1.18
CA TYR A 77 -13.99 -5.66 -0.06
C TYR A 77 -14.25 -4.56 0.97
N LEU A 78 -13.22 -3.79 1.35
CA LEU A 78 -13.37 -2.66 2.27
C LEU A 78 -14.35 -1.61 1.73
N ILE A 79 -14.27 -1.25 0.45
CA ILE A 79 -15.19 -0.27 -0.18
C ILE A 79 -16.66 -0.69 -0.04
N LEU A 80 -16.95 -1.99 -0.11
CA LEU A 80 -18.31 -2.51 0.07
C LEU A 80 -18.84 -2.34 1.51
N GLN A 81 -17.95 -2.19 2.49
CA GLN A 81 -18.29 -1.82 3.86
C GLN A 81 -18.51 -0.31 3.95
N THR A 82 -19.54 0.18 3.24
CA THR A 82 -19.68 1.61 2.88
C THR A 82 -19.55 2.60 4.04
N ARG A 83 -20.10 2.28 5.23
CA ARG A 83 -20.02 3.13 6.42
C ARG A 83 -18.64 3.07 7.06
N GLU A 84 -18.09 1.87 7.18
CA GLU A 84 -16.80 1.57 7.77
C GLU A 84 -15.68 2.16 6.91
N TYR A 85 -15.76 2.03 5.58
CA TYR A 85 -14.82 2.60 4.63
C TYR A 85 -14.84 4.13 4.62
N ARG A 86 -16.04 4.73 4.69
CA ARG A 86 -16.14 6.19 4.85
C ARG A 86 -15.48 6.63 6.15
N THR A 87 -15.74 5.93 7.24
CA THR A 87 -15.14 6.21 8.56
C THR A 87 -13.62 6.07 8.51
N LEU A 88 -13.11 4.99 7.89
CA LEU A 88 -11.69 4.78 7.66
C LEU A 88 -11.08 5.98 6.93
N CYS A 89 -11.63 6.35 5.78
CA CYS A 89 -11.09 7.43 4.94
C CYS A 89 -11.14 8.82 5.57
N GLU A 90 -12.29 9.19 6.12
CA GLU A 90 -12.56 10.57 6.54
C GLU A 90 -12.18 10.84 8.00
N GLN A 91 -12.06 9.81 8.85
CA GLN A 91 -11.88 9.99 10.30
C GLN A 91 -10.63 9.31 10.86
N ARG A 92 -10.19 8.18 10.27
CA ARG A 92 -9.10 7.37 10.85
C ARG A 92 -7.79 7.47 10.07
N LEU A 93 -7.86 7.57 8.75
CA LEU A 93 -6.70 7.83 7.90
C LEU A 93 -6.24 9.30 8.02
N PRO A 94 -4.93 9.56 7.90
CA PRO A 94 -4.34 10.87 8.21
C PRO A 94 -4.77 12.00 7.28
N GLY A 95 -5.21 11.69 6.05
CA GLY A 95 -5.64 12.69 5.08
C GLY A 95 -7.04 13.25 5.32
N GLY A 96 -7.91 12.51 6.01
CA GLY A 96 -9.27 12.95 6.32
C GLY A 96 -10.15 13.23 5.10
N TYR A 97 -9.97 12.46 4.02
CA TYR A 97 -10.79 12.58 2.80
C TYR A 97 -11.12 11.21 2.22
N PHE A 98 -12.24 11.14 1.52
CA PHE A 98 -12.70 9.92 0.86
C PHE A 98 -11.75 9.52 -0.30
N ILE A 99 -11.18 8.32 -0.23
CA ILE A 99 -10.30 7.79 -1.28
C ILE A 99 -11.18 7.09 -2.32
N GLU A 100 -11.30 7.71 -3.49
CA GLU A 100 -12.03 7.15 -4.62
C GLU A 100 -11.23 6.02 -5.28
N HIS A 101 -11.88 4.86 -5.47
CA HIS A 101 -11.34 3.80 -6.31
C HIS A 101 -11.67 4.06 -7.78
N ARG A 102 -10.71 3.78 -8.68
CA ARG A 102 -10.95 3.76 -10.12
C ARG A 102 -10.44 2.44 -10.67
N SER A 103 -11.34 1.65 -11.27
CA SER A 103 -10.99 0.41 -11.97
C SER A 103 -10.37 0.69 -13.34
N ILE A 104 -9.27 1.43 -13.38
CA ILE A 104 -8.48 1.66 -14.59
C ILE A 104 -7.34 0.64 -14.59
N ALA A 105 -7.25 -0.16 -15.64
CA ALA A 105 -6.15 -1.10 -15.82
C ALA A 105 -4.81 -0.36 -15.91
N TYR A 106 -3.73 -0.93 -15.36
CA TYR A 106 -2.40 -0.32 -15.40
C TYR A 106 -1.96 -0.03 -16.85
N GLU A 107 -2.32 -0.88 -17.80
CA GLU A 107 -2.03 -0.72 -19.21
C GLU A 107 -2.76 0.49 -19.82
N ALA A 108 -3.94 0.83 -19.31
CA ALA A 108 -4.67 2.04 -19.71
C ALA A 108 -4.09 3.31 -19.06
N TYR A 109 -3.45 3.19 -17.89
CA TYR A 109 -2.70 4.26 -17.23
C TYR A 109 -1.38 4.57 -17.97
N GLN A 110 -0.70 3.55 -18.48
CA GLN A 110 0.59 3.65 -19.18
C GLN A 110 0.50 4.26 -20.60
N GLN A 111 -0.70 4.50 -21.14
CA GLN A 111 -0.85 4.92 -22.54
C GLN A 111 -0.29 6.33 -22.84
N GLU A 112 -0.08 7.22 -21.85
CA GLU A 112 0.60 8.51 -22.07
C GLU A 112 1.39 9.06 -20.85
N PRO A 113 2.50 8.42 -20.45
CA PRO A 113 3.67 9.18 -20.01
C PRO A 113 5.00 8.63 -20.59
N GLY A 114 6.01 9.50 -20.72
CA GLY A 114 7.36 9.06 -21.11
C GLY A 114 7.95 8.06 -20.11
N ARG A 115 8.75 7.09 -20.57
CA ARG A 115 9.37 6.01 -19.77
C ARG A 115 9.95 6.47 -18.43
N GLU A 116 10.62 7.63 -18.40
CA GLU A 116 11.21 8.21 -17.18
C GLU A 116 10.16 8.57 -16.14
N ARG A 117 9.05 9.16 -16.56
CA ARG A 117 7.95 9.52 -15.67
C ARG A 117 7.24 8.29 -15.12
N ALA A 118 7.05 7.25 -15.94
CA ALA A 118 6.47 5.98 -15.47
C ALA A 118 7.36 5.32 -14.39
N ILE A 119 8.68 5.41 -14.54
CA ILE A 119 9.64 4.90 -13.54
C ILE A 119 9.59 5.75 -12.26
N ASP A 120 9.59 7.08 -12.38
CA ASP A 120 9.47 7.98 -11.23
C ASP A 120 8.18 7.70 -10.43
N GLU A 121 7.06 7.60 -11.12
CA GLU A 121 5.75 7.29 -10.53
C GLU A 121 5.73 5.92 -9.83
N ALA A 122 6.39 4.91 -10.40
CA ALA A 122 6.50 3.58 -9.81
C ALA A 122 7.41 3.52 -8.58
N LEU A 123 8.39 4.43 -8.43
CA LEU A 123 9.39 4.40 -7.36
C LEU A 123 9.13 5.42 -6.25
N ARG A 124 8.50 6.56 -6.54
CA ARG A 124 8.36 7.71 -5.62
C ARG A 124 7.66 7.43 -4.29
N TRP A 125 6.93 6.31 -4.18
CA TRP A 125 6.23 5.90 -2.97
C TRP A 125 7.13 5.12 -1.99
N ILE A 126 8.19 4.48 -2.48
CA ILE A 126 9.11 3.66 -1.67
C ILE A 126 9.70 4.45 -0.48
N PRO A 127 10.25 5.67 -0.67
CA PRO A 127 10.78 6.44 0.45
C PRO A 127 9.70 6.86 1.46
N LEU A 128 8.47 7.04 0.99
CA LEU A 128 7.32 7.37 1.84
C LEU A 128 6.92 6.17 2.69
N TYR A 129 6.86 4.97 2.08
CA TYR A 129 6.64 3.72 2.79
C TYR A 129 7.66 3.53 3.91
N VAL A 130 8.95 3.65 3.59
CA VAL A 130 10.03 3.40 4.55
C VAL A 130 9.97 4.37 5.73
N ARG A 131 9.66 5.64 5.47
CA ARG A 131 9.50 6.63 6.54
C ARG A 131 8.38 6.25 7.51
N GLU A 132 7.22 5.82 7.00
CA GLU A 132 6.05 5.56 7.84
C GLU A 132 6.11 4.17 8.51
N PHE A 133 6.63 3.14 7.83
CA PHE A 133 6.53 1.74 8.28
C PHE A 133 7.87 1.04 8.55
N GLY A 134 8.99 1.66 8.18
CA GLY A 134 10.31 1.04 8.24
C GLY A 134 10.66 0.26 6.96
N PRO A 135 11.83 -0.40 6.94
CA PRO A 135 12.32 -1.11 5.77
C PRO A 135 11.42 -2.29 5.39
N PHE A 136 11.45 -2.67 4.12
CA PHE A 136 10.80 -3.90 3.65
C PHE A 136 11.48 -5.14 4.24
N ASP A 137 10.68 -6.15 4.50
CA ASP A 137 11.10 -7.52 4.80
C ASP A 137 10.74 -8.45 3.62
N GLU A 138 11.22 -9.69 3.65
CA GLU A 138 10.94 -10.68 2.59
C GLU A 138 9.43 -10.98 2.47
N GLY A 139 8.67 -10.85 3.55
CA GLY A 139 7.22 -11.05 3.55
C GLY A 139 6.45 -9.95 2.81
N ALA A 140 7.06 -8.79 2.54
CA ALA A 140 6.46 -7.73 1.73
C ALA A 140 6.55 -7.99 0.22
N LEU A 141 7.55 -8.76 -0.23
CA LEU A 141 7.85 -8.98 -1.66
C LEU A 141 6.66 -9.53 -2.45
N PRO A 142 5.87 -10.50 -1.94
CA PRO A 142 4.72 -11.02 -2.68
C PRO A 142 3.58 -10.02 -2.87
N HIS A 143 3.65 -8.82 -2.29
CA HIS A 143 2.55 -7.84 -2.27
C HIS A 143 2.88 -6.54 -3.01
N TRP A 144 4.16 -6.29 -3.30
CA TRP A 144 4.64 -5.06 -3.94
C TRP A 144 5.45 -5.39 -5.20
N THR A 145 4.79 -5.33 -6.36
CA THR A 145 5.37 -5.76 -7.64
C THR A 145 6.71 -5.10 -7.96
N ILE A 146 6.81 -3.78 -7.76
CA ILE A 146 8.04 -3.03 -8.06
C ILE A 146 9.17 -3.36 -7.08
N VAL A 147 8.87 -3.58 -5.79
CA VAL A 147 9.88 -3.95 -4.78
C VAL A 147 10.42 -5.35 -5.08
N ARG A 148 9.52 -6.29 -5.41
CA ARG A 148 9.91 -7.63 -5.86
C ARG A 148 10.79 -7.58 -7.09
N PHE A 149 10.42 -6.80 -8.10
CA PHE A 149 11.21 -6.64 -9.32
C PHE A 149 12.61 -6.08 -9.03
N LEU A 150 12.72 -5.03 -8.22
CA LEU A 150 14.04 -4.48 -7.82
C LEU A 150 14.89 -5.53 -7.10
N HIS A 151 14.28 -6.34 -6.24
CA HIS A 151 14.99 -7.34 -5.45
C HIS A 151 15.41 -8.57 -6.26
N GLU A 152 14.45 -9.22 -6.92
CA GLU A 152 14.63 -10.53 -7.56
C GLU A 152 15.25 -10.41 -8.94
N GLU A 153 14.84 -9.42 -9.74
CA GLU A 153 15.27 -9.29 -11.14
C GLU A 153 16.50 -8.39 -11.29
N LEU A 154 16.61 -7.34 -10.48
CA LEU A 154 17.77 -6.44 -10.49
C LEU A 154 18.82 -6.77 -9.42
N GLY A 155 18.55 -7.74 -8.54
CA GLY A 155 19.47 -8.17 -7.50
C GLY A 155 19.73 -7.13 -6.42
N MET A 156 18.83 -6.14 -6.25
CA MET A 156 19.00 -5.07 -5.27
C MET A 156 18.67 -5.58 -3.85
N PRO A 157 19.58 -5.48 -2.88
CA PRO A 157 19.27 -5.79 -1.48
C PRO A 157 18.11 -4.94 -0.95
N LEU A 158 17.27 -5.49 -0.08
CA LEU A 158 16.16 -4.74 0.55
C LEU A 158 16.65 -3.49 1.31
N ALA A 159 17.86 -3.54 1.87
CA ALA A 159 18.49 -2.38 2.51
C ALA A 159 18.79 -1.24 1.52
N ASP A 160 19.19 -1.58 0.30
CA ASP A 160 19.48 -0.59 -0.75
C ASP A 160 18.17 -0.02 -1.32
N ILE A 161 17.13 -0.85 -1.46
CA ILE A 161 15.78 -0.38 -1.82
C ILE A 161 15.25 0.57 -0.75
N ALA A 162 15.45 0.25 0.53
CA ALA A 162 15.02 1.10 1.64
C ALA A 162 15.81 2.42 1.74
N ALA A 163 17.02 2.45 1.19
CA ALA A 163 17.86 3.64 1.11
C ALA A 163 17.58 4.50 -0.14
N LEU A 164 16.61 4.13 -0.98
CA LEU A 164 16.15 5.00 -2.05
C LEU A 164 15.59 6.29 -1.44
N ASP A 165 16.25 7.41 -1.73
CA ASP A 165 15.72 8.72 -1.39
C ASP A 165 14.67 9.15 -2.41
N ALA A 166 13.67 9.87 -1.94
CA ALA A 166 12.85 10.64 -2.87
C ALA A 166 13.78 11.66 -3.49
N ALA A 167 14.02 11.59 -4.81
CA ALA A 167 14.61 12.71 -5.51
C ALA A 167 13.77 13.94 -5.13
N GLU A 168 14.37 14.90 -4.43
CA GLU A 168 13.75 16.19 -4.19
C GLU A 168 13.63 16.84 -5.56
N THR A 169 12.50 16.63 -6.23
CA THR A 169 12.15 17.45 -7.39
C THR A 169 11.95 18.87 -6.86
N PRO A 170 12.78 19.85 -7.28
CA PRO A 170 12.68 21.24 -6.82
C PRO A 170 11.36 21.91 -7.22
#